data_AF-A0AAE5P4E1-F1
#
_entry.id   AF-A0AAE5P4E1-F1
#
_cell.length_a   1.000
_cell.length_b   1.000
_cell.length_c   1.000
_cell.angle_alpha   90.00
_cell.angle_beta   90.00
_cell.angle_gamma   90.00
#
_symmetry.space_group_name_H-M   'P 1'
#
loop_
_entity.id
_entity.type
_entity.pdbx_description
1 polymer ?
#
loop_
_entity_poly.entity_id
_entity_poly.type
_entity_poly.pdbx_seq_one_letter_code
_entity_poly.pdbx_strand_id
1 'polypeptide(L)'
;MEHIVDILETKKNSLSDENQELLKKLIRKIKSFSTTPLNRKHCLRMAPFADSKEITEVVINTIQPYELKLLGDSCFRGYDSIGYHYCIALLACRVALNEVDELDVVTVLEHEVEKELKEHELVASRGGENYHVTLRIFKCFKKDTDRLNHLMIRLQNHRD
;
A
#
# COMPACT_ATOMS: atom_id res chain seq x y z
N MET A 1 -13.52 12.30 -6.66
CA MET A 1 -12.31 11.73 -6.04
C MET A 1 -11.62 10.94 -7.13
N GLU A 2 -10.38 11.30 -7.47
CA GLU A 2 -9.60 10.55 -8.46
C GLU A 2 -9.20 9.21 -7.86
N HIS A 3 -9.33 8.13 -8.61
CA HIS A 3 -8.89 6.83 -8.13
C HIS A 3 -7.37 6.76 -8.16
N ILE A 4 -6.75 5.97 -7.29
CA ILE A 4 -5.27 5.84 -7.24
C ILE A 4 -4.67 5.55 -8.61
N VAL A 5 -5.34 4.71 -9.39
CA VAL A 5 -4.88 4.36 -10.74
C VAL A 5 -4.89 5.57 -11.68
N ASP A 6 -5.89 6.45 -11.57
CA ASP A 6 -5.97 7.66 -12.38
C ASP A 6 -4.87 8.64 -11.97
N ILE A 7 -4.63 8.80 -10.66
CA ILE A 7 -3.53 9.62 -10.13
C ILE A 7 -2.18 9.11 -10.65
N LEU A 8 -1.94 7.80 -10.59
CA LEU A 8 -0.73 7.18 -11.12
C LEU A 8 -0.58 7.43 -12.63
N GLU A 9 -1.67 7.37 -13.41
CA GLU A 9 -1.63 7.66 -14.84
C GLU A 9 -1.17 9.10 -15.14
N THR A 10 -1.57 10.09 -14.31
CA THR A 10 -1.13 11.48 -14.48
C THR A 10 0.37 11.67 -14.24
N LYS A 11 0.97 10.87 -13.35
CA LYS A 11 2.40 10.93 -12.99
C LYS A 11 3.31 10.22 -13.99
N LYS A 12 2.75 9.51 -14.97
CA LYS A 12 3.54 8.73 -15.92
C LYS A 12 4.54 9.58 -16.70
N ASN A 13 4.11 10.72 -17.25
CA ASN A 13 4.98 11.50 -18.14
C ASN A 13 6.13 12.23 -17.41
N SER A 14 6.17 12.21 -16.07
CA SER A 14 7.30 12.74 -15.30
C SER A 14 8.39 11.71 -15.02
N LEU A 15 8.25 10.46 -15.48
CA LEU A 15 9.21 9.38 -15.28
C LEU A 15 10.12 9.17 -16.48
N SER A 16 11.26 8.51 -16.26
CA SER A 16 12.11 8.01 -17.34
C SER A 16 11.38 6.96 -18.20
N ASP A 17 11.75 6.80 -19.48
CA ASP A 17 11.04 5.92 -20.43
C ASP A 17 10.91 4.47 -19.92
N GLU A 18 11.93 3.95 -19.25
CA GLU A 18 11.90 2.63 -18.62
C GLU A 18 10.86 2.57 -17.49
N ASN A 19 10.85 3.57 -16.60
CA ASN A 19 9.91 3.65 -15.50
C ASN A 19 8.48 3.99 -15.95
N GLN A 20 8.31 4.66 -17.09
CA GLN A 20 7.00 4.82 -17.73
C GLN A 20 6.40 3.47 -18.11
N GLU A 21 7.19 2.58 -18.72
CA GLU A 21 6.74 1.23 -19.05
C GLU A 21 6.50 0.38 -17.80
N LEU A 22 7.35 0.54 -16.78
CA LEU A 22 7.17 -0.15 -15.50
C LEU A 22 5.89 0.30 -14.78
N LEU A 23 5.60 1.60 -14.76
CA LEU A 23 4.38 2.16 -14.20
C LEU A 23 3.13 1.72 -14.99
N LYS A 24 3.19 1.69 -16.33
CA LYS A 24 2.12 1.11 -17.16
C LYS A 24 1.84 -0.34 -16.78
N LYS A 25 2.88 -1.14 -16.53
CA LYS A 25 2.73 -2.53 -16.07
C LYS A 25 2.10 -2.60 -14.68
N LEU A 26 2.51 -1.74 -13.74
CA LEU A 26 1.91 -1.64 -12.40
C LEU A 26 0.42 -1.29 -12.49
N ILE A 27 0.06 -0.26 -13.26
CA ILE A 27 -1.34 0.16 -13.46
C ILE A 27 -2.17 -0.96 -14.06
N ARG A 28 -1.69 -1.61 -15.14
CA ARG A 28 -2.37 -2.77 -15.74
C ARG A 28 -2.56 -3.88 -14.73
N LYS A 29 -1.55 -4.10 -13.86
CA LYS A 29 -1.61 -5.11 -12.82
C LYS A 29 -2.68 -4.78 -11.79
N ILE A 30 -2.72 -3.55 -11.29
CA ILE A 30 -3.77 -3.08 -10.36
C ILE A 30 -5.16 -3.25 -10.99
N LYS A 31 -5.34 -2.80 -12.24
CA LYS A 31 -6.61 -2.95 -13.00
C LYS A 31 -7.01 -4.41 -13.22
N SER A 32 -6.06 -5.35 -13.27
CA SER A 32 -6.33 -6.77 -13.48
C SER A 32 -6.92 -7.48 -12.26
N PHE A 33 -6.86 -6.86 -11.08
CA PHE A 33 -7.39 -7.45 -9.87
C PHE A 33 -8.84 -7.01 -9.64
N SER A 34 -9.64 -7.96 -9.17
CA SER A 34 -11.09 -7.78 -8.97
C SER A 34 -11.51 -7.79 -7.50
N THR A 35 -10.60 -8.13 -6.57
CA THR A 35 -10.95 -8.37 -5.16
C THR A 35 -9.89 -7.85 -4.19
N THR A 36 -10.38 -7.30 -3.08
CA THR A 36 -9.71 -7.17 -1.79
C THR A 36 -10.38 -8.12 -0.79
N PRO A 37 -9.71 -8.52 0.32
CA PRO A 37 -8.31 -8.23 0.68
C PRO A 37 -7.30 -9.05 -0.13
N LEU A 38 -6.06 -8.55 -0.19
CA LEU A 38 -4.98 -9.21 -0.92
C LEU A 38 -4.57 -10.53 -0.25
N ASN A 39 -4.12 -11.49 -1.06
CA ASN A 39 -3.47 -12.71 -0.57
C ASN A 39 -1.96 -12.65 -0.82
N ARG A 40 -1.19 -13.60 -0.27
CA ARG A 40 0.27 -13.61 -0.41
C ARG A 40 0.73 -13.59 -1.88
N LYS A 41 0.09 -14.35 -2.78
CA LYS A 41 0.45 -14.37 -4.21
C LYS A 41 0.22 -13.02 -4.88
N HIS A 42 -0.82 -12.30 -4.46
CA HIS A 42 -1.10 -10.95 -4.92
C HIS A 42 -0.01 -9.97 -4.48
N CYS A 43 0.35 -9.98 -3.19
CA CYS A 43 1.38 -9.09 -2.65
C CYS A 43 2.76 -9.37 -3.29
N LEU A 44 3.17 -10.63 -3.43
CA LEU A 44 4.46 -10.99 -4.04
C LEU A 44 4.60 -10.55 -5.50
N ARG A 45 3.48 -10.37 -6.22
CA ARG A 45 3.49 -9.83 -7.59
C ARG A 45 3.87 -8.34 -7.64
N MET A 46 3.96 -7.66 -6.49
CA MET A 46 4.42 -6.27 -6.41
C MET A 46 5.95 -6.16 -6.32
N ALA A 47 6.65 -7.25 -5.96
CA ALA A 47 8.10 -7.24 -5.78
C ALA A 47 8.88 -6.68 -7.01
N PRO A 48 8.55 -7.02 -8.27
CA PRO A 48 9.27 -6.49 -9.44
C PRO A 48 9.20 -4.96 -9.60
N PHE A 49 8.27 -4.29 -8.93
CA PHE A 49 8.13 -2.83 -8.96
C PHE A 49 8.83 -2.16 -7.78
N ALA A 50 9.10 -2.91 -6.70
CA ALA A 50 9.66 -2.39 -5.47
C ALA A 50 11.15 -2.03 -5.60
N ASP A 51 11.86 -2.57 -6.59
CA ASP A 51 13.28 -2.22 -6.77
C ASP A 51 13.48 -0.83 -7.39
N SER A 52 12.47 -0.31 -8.10
CA SER A 52 12.55 1.01 -8.75
C SER A 52 12.29 2.14 -7.75
N LYS A 53 13.30 3.02 -7.60
CA LYS A 53 13.22 4.23 -6.77
C LYS A 53 12.14 5.20 -7.29
N GLU A 54 12.13 5.48 -8.59
CA GLU A 54 11.14 6.37 -9.22
C GLU A 54 9.70 5.88 -9.02
N ILE A 55 9.46 4.57 -9.18
CA ILE A 55 8.12 3.98 -8.93
C ILE A 55 7.74 4.10 -7.47
N THR A 56 8.67 3.79 -6.57
CA THR A 56 8.46 3.87 -5.12
C THR A 56 8.13 5.30 -4.70
N GLU A 57 8.87 6.30 -5.19
CA GLU A 57 8.63 7.72 -4.93
C GLU A 57 7.26 8.19 -5.44
N VAL A 58 6.87 7.78 -6.66
CA VAL A 58 5.53 8.09 -7.18
C VAL A 58 4.45 7.49 -6.28
N VAL A 59 4.61 6.23 -5.85
CA VAL A 59 3.65 5.56 -4.97
C VAL A 59 3.57 6.24 -3.60
N ILE A 60 4.71 6.63 -3.01
CA ILE A 60 4.75 7.41 -1.75
C ILE A 60 3.95 8.70 -1.91
N ASN A 61 4.26 9.48 -2.95
CA ASN A 61 3.61 10.76 -3.21
C ASN A 61 2.11 10.62 -3.52
N THR A 62 1.68 9.46 -4.03
CA THR A 62 0.27 9.15 -4.23
C THR A 62 -0.40 8.76 -2.92
N ILE A 63 0.21 7.90 -2.10
CA ILE A 63 -0.40 7.32 -0.90
C ILE A 63 -0.44 8.28 0.28
N GLN A 64 0.63 9.03 0.52
CA GLN A 64 0.76 9.88 1.71
C GLN A 64 -0.40 10.88 1.89
N PRO A 65 -0.82 11.64 0.85
CA PRO A 65 -1.99 12.51 0.94
C PRO A 65 -3.32 11.80 0.65
N TYR A 66 -3.30 10.50 0.34
CA TYR A 66 -4.50 9.78 -0.06
C TYR A 66 -5.40 9.52 1.14
N GLU A 67 -6.66 9.92 1.02
CA GLU A 67 -7.71 9.53 1.95
C GLU A 67 -8.56 8.44 1.31
N LEU A 68 -8.34 7.19 1.75
CA LEU A 68 -9.17 6.07 1.31
C LEU A 68 -10.56 6.20 1.94
N LYS A 69 -11.53 6.75 1.18
CA LYS A 69 -12.93 6.81 1.62
C LYS A 69 -13.63 5.48 1.34
N LEU A 70 -13.93 4.73 2.40
CA LEU A 70 -14.81 3.57 2.31
C LEU A 70 -16.22 4.05 1.96
N LEU A 71 -16.70 3.69 0.76
CA LEU A 71 -18.13 3.66 0.51
C LEU A 71 -18.70 2.57 1.44
N GLY A 72 -19.82 2.84 2.14
CA GLY A 72 -20.44 1.89 3.08
C GLY A 72 -20.90 0.57 2.41
N ASP A 73 -21.83 -0.16 3.03
CA ASP A 73 -22.29 -1.51 2.64
C ASP A 73 -22.73 -1.73 1.16
N SER A 74 -22.66 -0.72 0.29
CA SER A 74 -22.80 -0.90 -1.14
C SER A 74 -21.56 -1.57 -1.75
N CYS A 75 -21.74 -2.83 -2.14
CA CYS A 75 -20.83 -3.62 -2.94
C CYS A 75 -20.29 -2.84 -4.16
N PHE A 76 -19.07 -2.30 -4.02
CA PHE A 76 -18.14 -1.80 -5.04
C PHE A 76 -18.35 -0.41 -5.68
N ARG A 77 -17.34 0.46 -5.45
CA ARG A 77 -16.32 0.72 -6.49
C ARG A 77 -14.94 0.24 -6.00
N GLY A 78 -14.72 -1.07 -6.01
CA GLY A 78 -13.51 -1.69 -5.41
C GLY A 78 -12.17 -1.36 -6.07
N TYR A 79 -12.13 -0.71 -7.23
CA TYR A 79 -10.87 -0.38 -7.91
C TYR A 79 -9.93 0.50 -7.07
N ASP A 80 -10.51 1.36 -6.23
CA ASP A 80 -9.73 2.32 -5.48
C ASP A 80 -9.06 1.71 -4.24
N SER A 81 -9.84 0.96 -3.46
CA SER A 81 -9.34 0.14 -2.35
C SER A 81 -8.34 -0.91 -2.86
N ILE A 82 -8.59 -1.52 -4.03
CA ILE A 82 -7.63 -2.44 -4.66
C ILE A 82 -6.30 -1.71 -4.92
N GLY A 83 -6.33 -0.58 -5.62
CA GLY A 83 -5.13 0.21 -5.91
C GLY A 83 -4.37 0.61 -4.66
N TYR A 84 -5.09 1.11 -3.65
CA TYR A 84 -4.53 1.50 -2.36
C TYR A 84 -3.76 0.36 -1.70
N HIS A 85 -4.41 -0.79 -1.53
CA HIS A 85 -3.80 -1.94 -0.88
C HIS A 85 -2.64 -2.54 -1.67
N TYR A 86 -2.66 -2.47 -3.01
CA TYR A 86 -1.51 -2.90 -3.83
C TYR A 86 -0.32 -1.95 -3.73
N CYS A 87 -0.57 -0.64 -3.64
CA CYS A 87 0.47 0.35 -3.37
C CYS A 87 1.11 0.11 -1.98
N ILE A 88 0.30 -0.13 -0.94
CA ILE A 88 0.82 -0.53 0.38
C ILE A 88 1.62 -1.83 0.31
N ALA A 89 1.17 -2.82 -0.46
CA ALA A 89 1.90 -4.07 -0.65
C ALA A 89 3.24 -3.87 -1.37
N LEU A 90 3.32 -2.95 -2.33
CA LEU A 90 4.58 -2.56 -2.98
C LEU A 90 5.54 -1.91 -1.99
N LEU A 91 5.05 -0.97 -1.17
CA LEU A 91 5.87 -0.32 -0.13
C LEU A 91 6.35 -1.34 0.92
N ALA A 92 5.51 -2.29 1.31
CA ALA A 92 5.92 -3.39 2.19
C ALA A 92 6.95 -4.32 1.53
N CYS A 93 6.81 -4.62 0.23
CA CYS A 93 7.84 -5.34 -0.54
C CYS A 93 9.17 -4.58 -0.49
N ARG A 94 9.15 -3.26 -0.69
CA ARG A 94 10.35 -2.42 -0.65
C ARG A 94 11.06 -2.63 0.68
N VAL A 95 10.36 -2.39 1.80
CA VAL A 95 10.90 -2.58 3.16
C VAL A 95 11.46 -3.97 3.42
N ALA A 96 10.83 -4.98 2.82
CA ALA A 96 11.27 -6.36 2.93
C ALA A 96 12.43 -6.73 1.98
N LEU A 97 12.89 -5.85 1.10
CA LEU A 97 13.91 -6.18 0.11
C LEU A 97 15.20 -5.35 0.25
N ASN A 98 15.23 -4.30 1.09
CA ASN A 98 16.39 -3.42 1.17
C ASN A 98 16.87 -3.15 2.60
N GLU A 99 18.13 -2.74 2.76
CA GLU A 99 18.76 -2.49 4.07
C GLU A 99 19.27 -1.05 4.28
N VAL A 100 19.25 -0.17 3.26
CA VAL A 100 20.05 1.09 3.34
C VAL A 100 19.31 2.41 3.10
N ASP A 101 18.10 2.49 2.51
CA ASP A 101 17.49 3.82 2.24
C ASP A 101 15.96 3.81 2.11
N GLU A 102 15.24 3.74 3.24
CA GLU A 102 13.77 3.51 3.26
C GLU A 102 13.02 4.29 4.34
N LEU A 103 13.65 5.32 4.93
CA LEU A 103 13.02 6.07 6.01
C LEU A 103 11.67 6.67 5.60
N ASP A 104 11.55 7.15 4.35
CA ASP A 104 10.30 7.68 3.81
C ASP A 104 9.22 6.60 3.69
N VAL A 105 9.59 5.40 3.21
CA VAL A 105 8.65 4.28 3.08
C VAL A 105 8.14 3.85 4.46
N VAL A 106 9.05 3.69 5.42
CA VAL A 106 8.70 3.32 6.80
C VAL A 106 7.82 4.38 7.43
N THR A 107 8.14 5.66 7.25
CA THR A 107 7.35 6.78 7.80
C THR A 107 5.94 6.79 7.22
N VAL A 108 5.77 6.57 5.90
CA VAL A 108 4.45 6.45 5.28
C VAL A 108 3.69 5.24 5.82
N LEU A 109 4.33 4.08 5.93
CA LEU A 109 3.69 2.88 6.47
C LEU A 109 3.30 3.04 7.94
N GLU A 110 4.11 3.70 8.76
CA GLU A 110 3.78 4.05 10.15
C GLU A 110 2.60 5.01 10.20
N HIS A 111 2.61 6.04 9.35
CA HIS A 111 1.54 7.03 9.28
C HIS A 111 0.19 6.44 8.86
N GLU A 112 0.16 5.58 7.84
CA GLU A 112 -1.08 4.92 7.41
C GLU A 112 -1.65 4.00 8.50
N VAL A 113 -0.78 3.40 9.31
CA VAL A 113 -1.24 2.60 10.45
C VAL A 113 -1.72 3.49 11.59
N GLU A 114 -1.03 4.60 11.88
CA GLU A 114 -1.47 5.58 12.88
C GLU A 114 -2.81 6.24 12.52
N LYS A 115 -3.03 6.57 11.25
CA LYS A 115 -4.31 7.10 10.75
C LYS A 115 -5.43 6.13 11.12
N GLU A 116 -5.28 4.87 10.75
CA GLU A 116 -6.25 3.80 11.03
C GLU A 116 -6.41 3.57 12.54
N LEU A 117 -5.31 3.63 13.33
CA LEU A 117 -5.33 3.51 14.80
C LEU A 117 -6.02 4.69 15.50
N LYS A 118 -5.85 5.93 15.05
CA LYS A 118 -6.54 7.10 15.64
C LYS A 118 -8.03 7.08 15.34
N GLU A 119 -8.45 6.45 14.25
CA GLU A 119 -9.86 6.27 13.95
C GLU A 119 -10.51 5.13 14.79
N HIS A 120 -9.76 4.34 15.58
CA HIS A 120 -10.30 3.19 16.33
C HIS A 120 -11.36 3.50 17.39
N GLU A 121 -11.61 4.76 17.79
CA GLU A 121 -12.81 5.10 18.59
C GLU A 121 -14.11 5.15 17.76
N LEU A 122 -14.02 5.29 16.43
CA LEU A 122 -15.16 5.35 15.50
C LEU A 122 -15.20 4.18 14.48
N VAL A 123 -14.07 3.50 14.24
CA VAL A 123 -13.88 2.43 13.23
C VAL A 123 -14.69 1.17 13.49
N ALA A 124 -15.04 0.85 14.74
CA ALA A 124 -15.95 -0.26 15.03
C ALA A 124 -17.36 -0.05 14.42
N SER A 125 -17.75 1.20 14.15
CA SER A 125 -19.04 1.55 13.56
C SER A 125 -19.04 1.79 12.05
N ARG A 126 -17.87 1.78 11.38
CA ARG A 126 -17.73 2.22 9.97
C ARG A 126 -16.82 1.33 9.08
N GLY A 127 -16.46 0.13 9.52
CA GLY A 127 -15.80 -0.87 8.67
C GLY A 127 -14.29 -1.00 8.88
N GLY A 128 -13.86 -1.38 10.10
CA GLY A 128 -12.47 -1.63 10.50
C GLY A 128 -11.73 -2.80 9.84
N GLU A 129 -12.00 -3.06 8.55
CA GLU A 129 -11.29 -4.06 7.79
C GLU A 129 -9.91 -3.57 7.33
N ASN A 130 -9.73 -2.27 7.05
CA ASN A 130 -8.49 -1.71 6.49
C ASN A 130 -7.26 -1.95 7.38
N TYR A 131 -7.34 -1.67 8.69
CA TYR A 131 -6.27 -2.05 9.64
C TYR A 131 -5.92 -3.54 9.55
N HIS A 132 -6.94 -4.42 9.49
CA HIS A 132 -6.72 -5.85 9.36
C HIS A 132 -6.15 -6.25 7.99
N VAL A 133 -6.51 -5.57 6.90
CA VAL A 133 -5.93 -5.78 5.56
C VAL A 133 -4.48 -5.32 5.52
N THR A 134 -4.17 -4.13 6.05
CA THR A 134 -2.80 -3.60 6.15
C THR A 134 -1.92 -4.50 6.99
N LEU A 135 -2.38 -4.91 8.19
CA LEU A 135 -1.68 -5.90 9.01
C LEU A 135 -1.52 -7.24 8.29
N ARG A 136 -2.52 -7.68 7.51
CA ARG A 136 -2.45 -8.93 6.73
C ARG A 136 -1.43 -8.83 5.61
N ILE A 137 -1.30 -7.67 4.96
CA ILE A 137 -0.26 -7.40 3.95
C ILE A 137 1.12 -7.50 4.62
N PHE A 138 1.33 -6.85 5.77
CA PHE A 138 2.61 -6.97 6.49
C PHE A 138 2.88 -8.42 6.93
N LYS A 139 1.85 -9.13 7.42
CA LYS A 139 1.96 -10.57 7.75
C LYS A 139 2.36 -11.43 6.55
N CYS A 140 2.02 -11.04 5.32
CA CYS A 140 2.44 -11.80 4.12
C CYS A 140 3.96 -11.83 3.95
N PHE A 141 4.65 -10.81 4.45
CA PHE A 141 6.10 -10.62 4.35
C PHE A 141 6.85 -10.88 5.68
N LYS A 142 6.12 -11.29 6.75
CA LYS A 142 6.65 -11.58 8.11
C LYS A 142 7.82 -12.57 8.15
N LYS A 143 7.84 -13.54 7.24
CA LYS A 143 8.91 -14.54 7.17
C LYS A 143 10.14 -14.08 6.40
N ASP A 144 10.01 -12.95 5.71
CA ASP A 144 10.94 -12.58 4.66
C ASP A 144 11.91 -11.46 5.14
N THR A 145 11.61 -10.69 6.22
CA THR A 145 12.58 -9.75 6.86
C THR A 145 12.34 -9.38 8.33
N ASP A 146 13.43 -9.18 9.08
CA ASP A 146 13.40 -8.69 10.48
C ASP A 146 12.94 -7.24 10.60
N ARG A 147 13.25 -6.37 9.63
CA ARG A 147 12.84 -4.96 9.65
C ARG A 147 11.32 -4.80 9.63
N LEU A 148 10.63 -5.57 8.76
CA LEU A 148 9.17 -5.57 8.74
C LEU A 148 8.59 -6.21 10.00
N ASN A 149 9.25 -7.22 10.57
CA ASN A 149 8.85 -7.77 11.87
C ASN A 149 8.94 -6.73 12.98
N HIS A 150 10.01 -5.94 13.06
CA HIS A 150 10.15 -4.85 14.01
C HIS A 150 9.09 -3.78 13.84
N LEU A 151 8.83 -3.36 12.60
CA LEU A 151 7.74 -2.43 12.28
C LEU A 151 6.39 -2.99 12.76
N MET A 152 6.07 -4.23 12.41
CA MET A 152 4.84 -4.88 12.86
C MET A 152 4.70 -4.96 14.38
N ILE A 153 5.77 -5.30 15.10
CA ILE A 153 5.76 -5.38 16.57
C ILE A 153 5.53 -3.98 17.17
N ARG A 154 6.26 -2.96 16.68
CA ARG A 154 6.08 -1.57 17.11
C ARG A 154 4.64 -1.11 16.93
N LEU A 155 4.05 -1.38 15.77
CA LEU A 155 2.67 -1.03 15.45
C LEU A 155 1.62 -1.80 16.26
N GLN A 156 1.92 -3.02 16.70
CA GLN A 156 1.03 -3.83 17.55
C GLN A 156 1.08 -3.43 19.01
N ASN A 157 2.23 -2.92 19.48
CA ASN A 157 2.47 -2.55 20.87
C ASN A 157 2.02 -1.12 21.23
N HIS A 158 1.61 -0.29 20.26
CA HIS A 158 0.96 1.01 20.51
C HIS A 158 -0.51 0.86 20.98
N ARG A 159 -0.83 -0.23 21.69
CA ARG A 159 -2.16 -0.56 22.23
C ARG A 159 -2.32 -0.28 23.73
N ASP A 160 -1.31 0.29 24.37
CA ASP A 160 -1.29 0.60 25.80
C ASP A 160 -1.44 2.10 26.06
#